data_AF-A0A0L6V0Z5-F1
#
_entry.id   AF-A0A0L6V0Z5-F1
#
_cell.length_a   1.000
_cell.length_b   1.000
_cell.length_c   1.000
_cell.angle_alpha   90.00
_cell.angle_beta   90.00
_cell.angle_gamma   90.00
#
_symmetry.space_group_name_H-M   'P 1'
#
loop_
_entity.id
_entity.type
_entity.pdbx_description
1 polymer ?
#
loop_
_entity_poly.entity_id
_entity_poly.type
_entity_poly.pdbx_seq_one_letter_code
_entity_poly.pdbx_strand_id
1 'polypeptide(L)'
;LFLAAQLYHFPTTPLLLTNSLILAPSISLYLFASISSGTQVLVALPLILCFSVSKYIGRTRQLDLLQQKPDHCSYMSEPDNTLATAAQTASEMDKINTTILKTAIEAIPLLTNDNYTLWKNRVENVLDLQDLRTALTSSTGVLSSTEDIQLRTIITSKLESSIHANVITHDNEKSAKKIWKSISEYFASSQASNRARVFNAVLHVQFNPNDVQDFITQVKTSISRLHEVGIDLPKDIIAYLILHKLPASMTNISQQITHSDKPITAELVLDHLRLPDSEKGRKGEASTTPNKA
;
A
#
# COMPACT_ATOMS: atom_id res chain seq x y z
N LEU A 1 28.36 -50.99 -22.09
CA LEU A 1 28.85 -49.59 -22.03
C LEU A 1 28.08 -48.92 -20.88
N PHE A 2 28.70 -48.35 -19.84
CA PHE A 2 29.48 -47.09 -19.81
C PHE A 2 28.62 -45.86 -20.12
N LEU A 3 28.51 -44.78 -19.31
CA LEU A 3 29.02 -44.44 -17.95
C LEU A 3 27.82 -44.03 -17.06
N ALA A 4 27.72 -44.44 -15.79
CA ALA A 4 28.31 -43.86 -14.56
C ALA A 4 27.67 -42.54 -14.07
N ALA A 5 27.16 -42.54 -12.83
CA ALA A 5 26.70 -41.36 -12.11
C ALA A 5 27.77 -40.89 -11.10
N GLN A 6 28.02 -39.58 -11.03
CA GLN A 6 28.96 -39.02 -10.04
C GLN A 6 28.26 -38.70 -8.72
N LEU A 7 28.57 -39.47 -7.68
CA LEU A 7 28.32 -39.09 -6.29
C LEU A 7 29.46 -38.17 -5.83
N TYR A 8 29.18 -36.89 -5.61
CA TYR A 8 30.13 -36.00 -4.94
C TYR A 8 30.02 -36.16 -3.42
N HIS A 9 31.06 -36.75 -2.84
CA HIS A 9 31.21 -36.94 -1.40
C HIS A 9 32.04 -35.79 -0.83
N PHE A 10 31.52 -35.05 0.15
CA PHE A 10 32.29 -34.04 0.89
C PHE A 10 32.60 -34.57 2.30
N PRO A 11 33.87 -34.57 2.74
CA PRO A 11 34.26 -35.18 4.00
C PRO A 11 33.97 -34.27 5.21
N THR A 12 33.34 -34.84 6.24
CA THR A 12 33.28 -34.23 7.57
C THR A 12 34.45 -34.72 8.43
N THR A 13 35.30 -33.81 8.89
CA THR A 13 36.30 -34.08 9.96
C THR A 13 36.20 -33.03 11.06
N PRO A 14 36.28 -33.42 12.35
CA PRO A 14 36.02 -32.52 13.48
C PRO A 14 37.27 -31.77 13.95
N LEU A 15 37.05 -30.70 14.72
CA LEU A 15 38.04 -30.12 15.64
C LEU A 15 37.43 -30.06 17.04
N LEU A 16 38.23 -30.42 18.05
CA LEU A 16 37.83 -30.54 19.46
C LEU A 16 38.99 -30.10 20.35
N LEU A 17 38.66 -29.41 21.46
CA LEU A 17 39.55 -29.01 22.56
C LEU A 17 40.59 -27.92 22.16
N THR A 18 41.11 -27.08 23.07
CA THR A 18 41.17 -27.14 24.54
C THR A 18 40.78 -25.84 25.26
N ASN A 19 40.16 -25.98 26.45
CA ASN A 19 40.52 -25.38 27.76
C ASN A 19 41.61 -24.26 27.83
N SER A 20 41.58 -23.29 28.76
CA SER A 20 40.61 -22.98 29.85
C SER A 20 41.01 -21.75 30.70
N LEU A 21 40.01 -20.99 31.21
CA LEU A 21 40.07 -20.03 32.35
C LEU A 21 41.08 -18.85 32.20
N ILE A 22 40.97 -17.68 32.83
CA ILE A 22 40.09 -17.09 33.88
C ILE A 22 39.71 -15.64 33.39
N LEU A 23 38.95 -14.74 34.04
CA LEU A 23 38.49 -14.56 35.43
C LEU A 23 37.14 -13.77 35.47
N ALA A 24 36.48 -13.75 36.63
CA ALA A 24 35.38 -12.85 37.05
C ALA A 24 35.54 -12.59 38.59
N PRO A 25 34.88 -11.60 39.25
CA PRO A 25 33.42 -11.37 39.33
C PRO A 25 33.02 -9.87 39.13
N SER A 26 31.75 -9.47 38.97
CA SER A 26 30.58 -9.60 39.88
C SER A 26 29.26 -9.59 39.07
N ILE A 27 28.29 -10.49 39.28
CA ILE A 27 27.34 -10.58 40.44
C ILE A 27 26.50 -9.29 40.55
N SER A 28 25.16 -9.26 40.41
CA SER A 28 24.12 -10.24 40.01
C SER A 28 22.82 -9.45 39.67
N LEU A 29 21.56 -9.92 39.55
CA LEU A 29 20.90 -11.20 39.88
C LEU A 29 19.66 -11.47 38.96
N TYR A 30 19.20 -12.72 38.97
CA TYR A 30 18.07 -13.35 38.25
C TYR A 30 16.68 -12.67 38.27
N LEU A 31 15.90 -12.92 37.21
CA LEU A 31 14.72 -13.82 37.33
C LEU A 31 14.30 -14.46 35.99
N PHE A 32 14.36 -15.79 35.92
CA PHE A 32 13.68 -16.60 34.90
C PHE A 32 12.29 -16.98 35.43
N ALA A 33 11.24 -16.71 34.65
CA ALA A 33 9.89 -17.20 34.93
C ALA A 33 9.38 -18.04 33.75
N SER A 34 9.57 -19.36 33.82
CA SER A 34 8.97 -20.28 32.85
C SER A 34 7.54 -20.59 33.28
N ILE A 35 6.55 -20.07 32.54
CA ILE A 35 5.13 -20.37 32.76
C ILE A 35 4.61 -21.19 31.58
N SER A 36 4.47 -22.49 31.81
CA SER A 36 3.82 -23.42 30.90
C SER A 36 2.32 -23.51 31.19
N SER A 37 1.54 -22.58 30.64
CA SER A 37 0.10 -22.77 30.36
C SER A 37 -0.39 -21.70 29.38
N GLY A 38 -1.35 -22.06 28.52
CA GLY A 38 -1.67 -21.26 27.34
C GLY A 38 -2.65 -20.11 27.59
N THR A 39 -2.20 -18.88 27.28
CA THR A 39 -3.09 -17.72 27.06
C THR A 39 -2.58 -16.91 25.86
N GLN A 40 -3.50 -16.33 25.08
CA GLN A 40 -3.21 -15.54 23.88
C GLN A 40 -2.36 -14.28 24.19
N VAL A 41 -1.15 -14.18 23.64
CA VAL A 41 -0.35 -12.93 23.66
C VAL A 41 -0.72 -12.11 22.42
N LEU A 42 -1.83 -11.37 22.51
CA LEU A 42 -2.35 -10.58 21.40
C LEU A 42 -1.62 -9.23 21.25
N VAL A 43 -0.68 -9.18 20.30
CA VAL A 43 -0.19 -8.01 19.53
C VAL A 43 -0.40 -6.62 20.18
N ALA A 44 0.54 -6.19 21.03
CA ALA A 44 0.56 -4.83 21.62
C ALA A 44 1.57 -3.86 20.95
N LEU A 45 2.26 -4.28 19.88
CA LEU A 45 3.35 -3.53 19.25
C LEU A 45 2.98 -2.32 18.35
N PRO A 46 1.82 -2.23 17.65
CA PRO A 46 1.61 -1.14 16.69
C PRO A 46 1.37 0.23 17.35
N LEU A 47 0.84 0.26 18.58
CA LEU A 47 0.46 1.52 19.25
C LEU A 47 1.67 2.35 19.72
N ILE A 48 2.74 1.69 20.16
CA ILE A 48 3.93 2.35 20.73
C ILE A 48 4.65 3.23 19.67
N LEU A 49 4.67 2.77 18.42
CA LEU A 49 5.24 3.53 17.30
C LEU A 49 4.40 4.78 16.97
N CYS A 50 3.07 4.65 16.89
CA CYS A 50 2.19 5.80 16.64
C CYS A 50 2.28 6.87 17.74
N PHE A 51 2.37 6.47 19.02
CA PHE A 51 2.59 7.42 20.12
C PHE A 51 3.97 8.11 20.04
N SER A 52 5.01 7.38 19.64
CA SER A 52 6.37 7.93 19.51
C SER A 52 6.45 9.01 18.42
N VAL A 53 5.89 8.75 17.24
CA VAL A 53 5.85 9.72 16.13
C VAL A 53 5.01 10.94 16.51
N SER A 54 3.79 10.74 17.03
CA SER A 54 2.88 11.84 17.40
C SER A 54 3.48 12.77 18.47
N LYS A 55 4.15 12.20 19.48
CA LYS A 55 4.79 12.96 20.57
C LYS A 55 6.08 13.66 20.14
N TYR A 56 6.72 13.22 19.05
CA TYR A 56 7.90 13.87 18.49
C TYR A 56 7.51 15.10 17.63
N ILE A 57 6.51 14.94 16.74
CA ILE A 57 6.00 16.01 15.86
C ILE A 57 5.47 17.20 16.67
N GLY A 58 4.75 16.94 17.78
CA GLY A 58 4.27 18.01 18.66
C GLY A 58 5.38 18.77 19.42
N ARG A 59 6.61 18.23 19.49
CA ARG A 59 7.71 18.80 20.29
C ARG A 59 8.63 19.73 19.50
N THR A 60 8.78 19.51 18.19
CA THR A 60 9.59 20.40 17.33
C THR A 60 8.92 21.76 17.16
N ARG A 61 7.65 21.78 16.75
CA ARG A 61 6.86 23.03 16.59
C ARG A 61 6.81 23.91 17.85
N GLN A 62 6.90 23.31 19.04
CA GLN A 62 6.91 24.07 20.30
C GLN A 62 8.24 24.77 20.58
N LEU A 63 9.36 24.35 19.98
CA LEU A 63 10.64 25.07 20.08
C LEU A 63 10.68 26.27 19.12
N ASP A 64 10.24 26.10 17.86
CA ASP A 64 10.30 27.16 16.86
C ASP A 64 9.49 28.40 17.28
N LEU A 65 8.34 28.18 17.93
CA LEU A 65 7.48 29.25 18.48
C LEU A 65 8.06 29.98 19.70
N LEU A 66 9.09 29.45 20.36
CA LEU A 66 9.71 30.07 21.54
C LEU A 66 10.94 30.93 21.22
N GLN A 67 11.38 30.96 19.96
CA GLN A 67 12.64 31.61 19.57
C GLN A 67 12.48 33.04 19.00
N GLN A 68 11.24 33.55 18.91
CA GLN A 68 10.94 34.91 18.43
C GLN A 68 10.60 35.87 19.59
N LYS A 69 11.64 36.43 20.23
CA LYS A 69 11.51 37.45 21.29
C LYS A 69 11.75 38.86 20.74
N PRO A 70 10.72 39.73 20.63
CA PRO A 70 10.92 41.17 20.52
C PRO A 70 11.15 41.80 21.90
N ASP A 71 11.94 42.88 21.97
CA ASP A 71 12.22 43.58 23.22
C ASP A 71 11.44 44.90 23.37
N HIS A 72 10.79 45.01 24.55
CA HIS A 72 10.44 46.22 25.30
C HIS A 72 9.16 47.04 24.98
N CYS A 73 8.39 47.23 26.07
CA CYS A 73 7.50 48.35 26.42
C CYS A 73 6.19 48.65 25.64
N SER A 74 5.11 48.05 26.17
CA SER A 74 3.98 48.78 26.78
C SER A 74 3.24 49.86 25.97
N TYR A 75 2.10 49.46 25.40
CA TYR A 75 0.87 50.25 25.51
C TYR A 75 -0.28 49.33 25.93
N MET A 76 -1.23 49.83 26.74
CA MET A 76 -2.44 49.06 27.08
C MET A 76 -3.46 49.19 25.94
N SER A 77 -3.82 48.06 25.34
CA SER A 77 -4.98 47.90 24.47
C SER A 77 -5.88 46.78 25.00
N GLU A 78 -7.17 46.84 24.71
CA GLU A 78 -8.16 45.85 25.13
C GLU A 78 -7.83 44.45 24.56
N PRO A 79 -8.31 43.35 25.19
CA PRO A 79 -8.02 41.99 24.74
C PRO A 79 -8.62 41.74 23.35
N ASP A 80 -7.76 41.77 22.33
CA ASP A 80 -8.15 41.68 20.93
C ASP A 80 -8.65 40.27 20.60
N ASN A 81 -9.97 40.09 20.71
CA ASN A 81 -10.67 38.82 20.55
C ASN A 81 -10.48 38.22 19.13
N THR A 82 -10.08 39.05 18.15
CA THR A 82 -9.74 38.60 16.79
C THR A 82 -8.49 37.73 16.80
N LEU A 83 -7.46 38.10 17.57
CA LEU A 83 -6.19 37.38 17.65
C LEU A 83 -6.33 36.04 18.37
N ALA A 84 -7.15 35.99 19.43
CA ALA A 84 -7.51 34.74 20.11
C ALA A 84 -8.25 33.78 19.17
N THR A 85 -9.21 34.30 18.40
CA THR A 85 -9.96 33.51 17.41
C THR A 85 -9.06 33.00 16.28
N ALA A 86 -8.11 33.81 15.81
CA ALA A 86 -7.12 33.42 14.80
C ALA A 86 -6.17 32.32 15.31
N ALA A 87 -5.66 32.45 16.54
CA ALA A 87 -4.80 31.43 17.16
C ALA A 87 -5.55 30.11 17.41
N GLN A 88 -6.83 30.19 17.81
CA GLN A 88 -7.66 29.00 18.02
C GLN A 88 -8.00 28.28 16.70
N THR A 89 -8.40 29.01 15.66
CA THR A 89 -8.68 28.42 14.33
C THR A 89 -7.43 27.85 13.67
N ALA A 90 -6.25 28.47 13.86
CA ALA A 90 -4.97 27.87 13.48
C ALA A 90 -4.67 26.56 14.23
N SER A 91 -4.89 26.54 15.55
CA SER A 91 -4.74 25.32 16.38
C SER A 91 -5.70 24.19 15.98
N GLU A 92 -6.90 24.53 15.50
CA GLU A 92 -7.87 23.57 14.98
C GLU A 92 -7.46 23.04 13.60
N MET A 93 -7.00 23.91 12.69
CA MET A 93 -6.44 23.51 11.40
C MET A 93 -5.23 22.59 11.55
N ASP A 94 -4.35 22.85 12.52
CA ASP A 94 -3.20 21.99 12.82
C ASP A 94 -3.60 20.59 13.32
N LYS A 95 -4.66 20.48 14.12
CA LYS A 95 -5.22 19.18 14.54
C LYS A 95 -5.81 18.42 13.35
N ILE A 96 -6.49 19.13 12.45
CA ILE A 96 -7.05 18.56 11.22
C ILE A 96 -5.90 18.03 10.32
N ASN A 97 -4.89 18.85 10.04
CA ASN A 97 -3.72 18.48 9.24
C ASN A 97 -2.97 17.27 9.83
N THR A 98 -2.75 17.26 11.16
CA THR A 98 -2.12 16.13 11.86
C THR A 98 -2.96 14.85 11.75
N THR A 99 -4.29 14.97 11.79
CA THR A 99 -5.21 13.82 11.66
C THR A 99 -5.20 13.28 10.22
N ILE A 100 -5.26 14.16 9.21
CA ILE A 100 -5.18 13.77 7.79
C ILE A 100 -3.87 13.06 7.50
N LEU A 101 -2.73 13.60 7.95
CA LEU A 101 -1.41 12.98 7.78
C LEU A 101 -1.34 11.59 8.44
N LYS A 102 -1.85 11.47 9.67
CA LYS A 102 -1.92 10.17 10.37
C LYS A 102 -2.74 9.15 9.58
N THR A 103 -3.96 9.50 9.16
CA THR A 103 -4.83 8.61 8.38
C THR A 103 -4.20 8.23 7.03
N ALA A 104 -3.49 9.15 6.37
CA ALA A 104 -2.78 8.87 5.13
C ALA A 104 -1.62 7.88 5.34
N ILE A 105 -0.83 8.01 6.41
CA ILE A 105 0.24 7.07 6.79
C ILE A 105 -0.33 5.69 7.17
N GLU A 106 -1.43 5.66 7.93
CA GLU A 106 -2.12 4.41 8.27
C GLU A 106 -2.61 3.69 6.99
N ALA A 107 -3.12 4.44 6.00
CA ALA A 107 -3.60 3.93 4.72
C ALA A 107 -2.52 3.52 3.69
N ILE A 108 -1.22 3.67 3.98
CA ILE A 108 -0.17 3.04 3.16
C ILE A 108 -0.22 1.52 3.40
N PRO A 109 -0.37 0.67 2.38
CA PRO A 109 -0.36 -0.79 2.56
C PRO A 109 1.05 -1.30 2.93
N LEU A 110 1.16 -2.57 3.33
CA LEU A 110 2.45 -3.25 3.32
C LEU A 110 2.89 -3.45 1.85
N LEU A 111 4.10 -3.04 1.49
CA LEU A 111 4.67 -3.27 0.16
C LEU A 111 4.96 -4.74 -0.04
N THR A 112 4.31 -5.34 -1.03
CA THR A 112 4.52 -6.71 -1.51
C THR A 112 4.99 -6.69 -2.97
N ASN A 113 5.28 -7.86 -3.55
CA ASN A 113 5.63 -7.98 -4.96
C ASN A 113 4.49 -7.58 -5.93
N ASP A 114 3.27 -7.42 -5.42
CA ASP A 114 2.05 -7.34 -6.23
C ASP A 114 1.44 -5.93 -6.26
N ASN A 115 1.81 -5.04 -5.33
CA ASN A 115 1.11 -3.78 -5.08
C ASN A 115 1.96 -2.50 -5.19
N TYR A 116 3.17 -2.57 -5.77
CA TYR A 116 4.10 -1.43 -5.77
C TYR A 116 3.52 -0.14 -6.37
N THR A 117 2.75 -0.18 -7.47
CA THR A 117 2.15 1.05 -8.04
C THR A 117 1.17 1.68 -7.04
N LEU A 118 0.29 0.90 -6.41
CA LEU A 118 -0.61 1.36 -5.34
C LEU A 118 0.17 1.90 -4.13
N TRP A 119 1.17 1.16 -3.63
CA TRP A 119 2.00 1.56 -2.49
C TRP A 119 2.72 2.88 -2.76
N LYS A 120 3.36 2.99 -3.93
CA LYS A 120 4.07 4.19 -4.38
C LYS A 120 3.13 5.39 -4.37
N ASN A 121 1.94 5.27 -4.95
CA ASN A 121 0.95 6.34 -4.98
C ASN A 121 0.50 6.75 -3.56
N ARG A 122 0.37 5.80 -2.62
CA ARG A 122 0.03 6.11 -1.22
C ARG A 122 1.16 6.83 -0.48
N VAL A 123 2.42 6.47 -0.74
CA VAL A 123 3.58 7.19 -0.18
C VAL A 123 3.73 8.58 -0.81
N GLU A 124 3.61 8.71 -2.14
CA GLU A 124 3.70 10.02 -2.81
C GLU A 124 2.60 10.97 -2.33
N ASN A 125 1.38 10.51 -2.09
CA ASN A 125 0.33 11.33 -1.47
C ASN A 125 0.69 11.81 -0.05
N VAL A 126 1.40 10.99 0.75
CA VAL A 126 1.88 11.40 2.09
C VAL A 126 3.03 12.40 1.99
N LEU A 127 3.87 12.30 0.96
CA LEU A 127 4.94 13.26 0.69
C LEU A 127 4.39 14.60 0.19
N ASP A 128 3.34 14.58 -0.65
CA ASP A 128 2.65 15.79 -1.12
C ASP A 128 1.89 16.50 0.01
N LEU A 129 1.34 15.76 0.98
CA LEU A 129 0.77 16.32 2.22
C LEU A 129 1.81 16.98 3.15
N GLN A 130 3.11 16.92 2.81
CA GLN A 130 4.21 17.50 3.59
C GLN A 130 5.18 18.34 2.72
N ASP A 131 4.87 18.55 1.43
CA ASP A 131 5.77 19.16 0.42
C ASP A 131 7.12 18.45 0.21
N LEU A 132 7.31 17.24 0.76
CA LEU A 132 8.58 16.49 0.75
C LEU A 132 8.82 15.66 -0.52
N ARG A 133 7.87 15.61 -1.48
CA ARG A 133 7.97 14.74 -2.65
C ARG A 133 9.15 15.10 -3.53
N THR A 134 9.40 16.38 -3.79
CA THR A 134 10.56 16.84 -4.59
C THR A 134 11.87 16.59 -3.85
N ALA A 135 11.90 16.80 -2.53
CA ALA A 135 13.06 16.58 -1.66
C ALA A 135 13.52 15.11 -1.65
N LEU A 136 12.58 14.15 -1.57
CA LEU A 136 12.87 12.72 -1.61
C LEU A 136 13.19 12.22 -3.04
N THR A 137 12.41 12.63 -4.05
CA THR A 137 12.44 12.00 -5.38
C THR A 137 13.45 12.61 -6.35
N SER A 138 13.73 13.93 -6.27
CA SER A 138 14.67 14.59 -7.18
C SER A 138 16.11 14.24 -6.85
N SER A 139 16.98 14.12 -7.85
CA SER A 139 18.45 14.00 -7.64
C SER A 139 19.00 15.16 -6.81
N THR A 140 18.50 16.39 -7.04
CA THR A 140 18.89 17.62 -6.33
C THR A 140 18.16 17.89 -5.02
N GLY A 141 17.10 17.13 -4.71
CA GLY A 141 16.29 17.34 -3.50
C GLY A 141 17.10 17.15 -2.21
N VAL A 142 16.85 17.97 -1.20
CA VAL A 142 17.53 17.92 0.10
C VAL A 142 16.49 17.69 1.19
N LEU A 143 16.76 16.75 2.10
CA LEU A 143 16.00 16.52 3.32
C LEU A 143 16.83 16.99 4.51
N SER A 144 16.19 17.58 5.51
CA SER A 144 16.78 17.76 6.84
C SER A 144 16.97 16.42 7.55
N SER A 145 17.78 16.41 8.62
CA SER A 145 17.99 15.23 9.46
C SER A 145 16.67 14.67 10.03
N THR A 146 15.76 15.56 10.44
CA THR A 146 14.44 15.19 10.98
C THR A 146 13.57 14.51 9.92
N GLU A 147 13.51 15.08 8.71
CA GLU A 147 12.70 14.54 7.61
C GLU A 147 13.25 13.20 7.10
N ASP A 148 14.58 13.03 6.98
CA ASP A 148 15.15 11.73 6.60
C ASP A 148 14.83 10.65 7.65
N ILE A 149 14.94 10.96 8.96
CA ILE A 149 14.54 10.03 10.03
C ILE A 149 13.06 9.67 9.96
N GLN A 150 12.17 10.65 9.77
CA GLN A 150 10.72 10.44 9.69
C GLN A 150 10.33 9.63 8.45
N LEU A 151 10.77 10.04 7.25
CA LEU A 151 10.47 9.36 6.01
C LEU A 151 11.06 7.95 5.97
N ARG A 152 12.29 7.76 6.48
CA ARG A 152 12.88 6.43 6.65
C ARG A 152 11.99 5.54 7.51
N THR A 153 11.59 6.02 8.68
CA THR A 153 10.75 5.25 9.62
C THR A 153 9.40 4.89 9.01
N ILE A 154 8.76 5.82 8.30
CA ILE A 154 7.49 5.54 7.58
C ILE A 154 7.72 4.49 6.49
N ILE A 155 8.70 4.67 5.61
CA ILE A 155 8.97 3.77 4.47
C ILE A 155 9.33 2.36 4.95
N THR A 156 10.30 2.20 5.86
CA THR A 156 10.74 0.87 6.30
C THR A 156 9.68 0.12 7.12
N SER A 157 8.81 0.83 7.86
CA SER A 157 7.66 0.22 8.57
C SER A 157 6.60 -0.37 7.63
N LYS A 158 6.66 -0.05 6.34
CA LYS A 158 5.71 -0.49 5.30
C LYS A 158 6.34 -1.45 4.28
N LEU A 159 7.45 -2.12 4.62
CA LEU A 159 8.08 -3.15 3.79
C LEU A 159 7.77 -4.56 4.32
N GLU A 160 7.35 -5.48 3.45
CA GLU A 160 7.39 -6.91 3.76
C GLU A 160 8.85 -7.37 3.97
N SER A 161 9.11 -8.27 4.92
CA SER A 161 10.47 -8.71 5.29
C SER A 161 11.29 -9.24 4.11
N SER A 162 10.63 -9.89 3.15
CA SER A 162 11.22 -10.40 1.90
C SER A 162 11.78 -9.26 1.03
N ILE A 163 11.04 -8.15 0.90
CA ILE A 163 11.44 -6.96 0.14
C ILE A 163 12.45 -6.14 0.93
N HIS A 164 12.27 -5.98 2.25
CA HIS A 164 13.24 -5.30 3.11
C HIS A 164 14.64 -5.90 2.97
N ALA A 165 14.77 -7.24 2.91
CA ALA A 165 16.05 -7.91 2.72
C ALA A 165 16.70 -7.70 1.33
N ASN A 166 15.94 -7.23 0.34
CA ASN A 166 16.42 -6.96 -1.02
C ASN A 166 16.69 -5.46 -1.29
N VAL A 167 16.04 -4.55 -0.56
CA VAL A 167 16.10 -3.10 -0.82
C VAL A 167 16.79 -2.29 0.29
N ILE A 168 17.06 -2.89 1.46
CA ILE A 168 17.77 -2.23 2.56
C ILE A 168 19.17 -2.84 2.72
N THR A 169 20.20 -1.99 2.71
CA THR A 169 21.62 -2.37 2.83
C THR A 169 22.34 -1.42 3.78
N HIS A 170 23.53 -1.82 4.25
CA HIS A 170 24.35 -0.99 5.14
C HIS A 170 24.71 0.39 4.55
N ASP A 171 24.68 0.54 3.22
CA ASP A 171 24.94 1.80 2.51
C ASP A 171 23.73 2.74 2.47
N ASN A 172 22.51 2.20 2.60
CA ASN A 172 21.26 2.94 2.42
C ASN A 172 20.40 3.05 3.69
N GLU A 173 20.59 2.18 4.69
CA GLU A 173 19.78 2.10 5.92
C GLU A 173 19.67 3.40 6.74
N LYS A 174 20.52 4.40 6.46
CA LYS A 174 20.56 5.71 7.12
C LYS A 174 20.22 6.88 6.19
N SER A 175 19.57 6.61 5.03
CA SER A 175 19.01 7.65 4.17
C SER A 175 17.71 7.21 3.49
N ALA A 176 16.61 7.89 3.83
CA ALA A 176 15.31 7.73 3.19
C ALA A 176 15.39 7.87 1.66
N LYS A 177 16.21 8.81 1.18
CA LYS A 177 16.43 9.06 -0.25
C LYS A 177 17.08 7.88 -0.97
N LYS A 178 18.11 7.26 -0.37
CA LYS A 178 18.75 6.05 -0.93
C LYS A 178 17.79 4.84 -0.88
N ILE A 179 17.01 4.70 0.20
CA ILE A 179 16.01 3.62 0.35
C ILE A 179 14.92 3.75 -0.72
N TRP A 180 14.32 4.93 -0.87
CA TRP A 180 13.31 5.20 -1.90
C TRP A 180 13.82 4.90 -3.31
N LYS A 181 15.05 5.31 -3.62
CA LYS A 181 15.71 4.99 -4.88
C LYS A 181 15.85 3.47 -5.07
N SER A 182 16.38 2.75 -4.07
CA SER A 182 16.60 1.30 -4.15
C SER A 182 15.29 0.52 -4.33
N ILE A 183 14.23 0.88 -3.62
CA ILE A 183 12.87 0.34 -3.82
C ILE A 183 12.41 0.60 -5.26
N SER A 184 12.59 1.84 -5.75
CA SER A 184 12.17 2.23 -7.09
C SER A 184 12.91 1.47 -8.19
N GLU A 185 14.20 1.21 -8.03
CA GLU A 185 15.04 0.44 -8.97
C GLU A 185 14.72 -1.07 -8.92
N TYR A 186 14.56 -1.64 -7.73
CA TYR A 186 14.13 -3.03 -7.54
C TYR A 186 12.79 -3.29 -8.26
N PHE A 187 11.80 -2.42 -8.05
CA PHE A 187 10.52 -2.56 -8.71
C PHE A 187 10.54 -2.17 -10.19
N ALA A 188 11.35 -1.20 -10.63
CA ALA A 188 11.49 -0.92 -12.07
C ALA A 188 11.93 -2.17 -12.86
N SER A 189 12.77 -3.02 -12.28
CA SER A 189 13.19 -4.29 -12.91
C SER A 189 12.07 -5.34 -13.02
N SER A 190 11.15 -5.40 -12.05
CA SER A 190 10.13 -6.45 -11.93
C SER A 190 8.73 -6.04 -12.39
N GLN A 191 8.44 -4.74 -12.49
CA GLN A 191 7.11 -4.21 -12.83
C GLN A 191 6.54 -4.71 -14.16
N ALA A 192 7.37 -4.92 -15.19
CA ALA A 192 6.91 -5.51 -16.44
C ALA A 192 6.42 -6.97 -16.26
N SER A 193 7.15 -7.76 -15.47
CA SER A 193 6.78 -9.14 -15.13
C SER A 193 5.54 -9.19 -14.23
N ASN A 194 5.44 -8.31 -13.23
CA ASN A 194 4.27 -8.20 -12.36
C ASN A 194 3.01 -7.82 -13.14
N ARG A 195 3.10 -6.81 -14.03
CA ARG A 195 2.00 -6.45 -14.95
C ARG A 195 1.60 -7.61 -15.86
N ALA A 196 2.57 -8.33 -16.44
CA ALA A 196 2.29 -9.51 -17.26
C ALA A 196 1.60 -10.64 -16.46
N ARG A 197 2.05 -10.91 -15.24
CA ARG A 197 1.43 -11.91 -14.34
C ARG A 197 0.00 -11.54 -13.96
N VAL A 198 -0.27 -10.28 -13.60
CA VAL A 198 -1.63 -9.82 -13.27
C VAL A 198 -2.53 -9.85 -14.51
N PHE A 199 -2.04 -9.38 -15.67
CA PHE A 199 -2.80 -9.47 -16.93
C PHE A 199 -3.13 -10.93 -17.30
N ASN A 200 -2.16 -11.83 -17.20
CA ASN A 200 -2.37 -13.26 -17.43
C ASN A 200 -3.35 -13.87 -16.42
N ALA A 201 -3.39 -13.41 -15.16
CA ALA A 201 -4.42 -13.84 -14.21
C ALA A 201 -5.82 -13.45 -14.69
N VAL A 202 -6.00 -12.23 -15.24
CA VAL A 202 -7.27 -11.80 -15.86
C VAL A 202 -7.62 -12.68 -17.06
N LEU A 203 -6.65 -13.02 -17.92
CA LEU A 203 -6.87 -13.92 -19.05
C LEU A 203 -7.31 -15.33 -18.61
N HIS A 204 -6.78 -15.84 -17.49
CA HIS A 204 -7.12 -17.17 -16.96
C HIS A 204 -8.43 -17.27 -16.15
N VAL A 205 -9.12 -16.18 -15.82
CA VAL A 205 -10.46 -16.26 -15.17
C VAL A 205 -11.43 -17.03 -16.08
N GLN A 206 -11.94 -18.17 -15.63
CA GLN A 206 -12.87 -19.02 -16.39
C GLN A 206 -14.32 -18.82 -15.92
N PHE A 207 -15.27 -18.88 -16.87
CA PHE A 207 -16.69 -18.86 -16.53
C PHE A 207 -17.16 -20.21 -15.98
N ASN A 208 -17.77 -20.20 -14.80
CA ASN A 208 -18.42 -21.36 -14.19
C ASN A 208 -19.96 -21.22 -14.30
N PRO A 209 -20.66 -22.04 -15.11
CA PRO A 209 -22.12 -21.96 -15.21
C PRO A 209 -22.84 -22.33 -13.90
N ASN A 210 -22.18 -23.08 -13.01
CA ASN A 210 -22.73 -23.47 -11.71
C ASN A 210 -22.50 -22.40 -10.61
N ASP A 211 -21.57 -21.46 -10.82
CA ASP A 211 -21.35 -20.33 -9.92
C ASP A 211 -20.96 -19.06 -10.69
N VAL A 212 -21.99 -18.36 -11.15
CA VAL A 212 -21.85 -17.08 -11.84
C VAL A 212 -21.43 -15.96 -10.88
N GLN A 213 -21.68 -16.07 -9.57
CA GLN A 213 -21.33 -15.03 -8.60
C GLN A 213 -19.85 -15.06 -8.23
N ASP A 214 -19.24 -16.25 -8.13
CA ASP A 214 -17.78 -16.39 -8.06
C ASP A 214 -17.13 -15.81 -9.32
N PHE A 215 -17.60 -16.14 -10.53
CA PHE A 215 -17.09 -15.53 -11.76
C PHE A 215 -17.17 -13.99 -11.74
N ILE A 216 -18.32 -13.41 -11.35
CA ILE A 216 -18.47 -11.95 -11.21
C ILE A 216 -17.46 -11.39 -10.20
N THR A 217 -17.20 -12.10 -9.10
CA THR A 217 -16.27 -11.70 -8.03
C THR A 217 -14.81 -11.78 -8.49
N GLN A 218 -14.43 -12.85 -9.19
CA GLN A 218 -13.11 -13.02 -9.80
C GLN A 218 -12.84 -11.93 -10.85
N VAL A 219 -13.81 -11.62 -11.73
CA VAL A 219 -13.69 -10.55 -12.72
C VAL A 219 -13.50 -9.18 -12.04
N LYS A 220 -14.32 -8.83 -11.04
CA LYS A 220 -14.17 -7.55 -10.33
C LYS A 220 -12.82 -7.44 -9.61
N THR A 221 -12.39 -8.50 -8.93
CA THR A 221 -11.08 -8.56 -8.27
C THR A 221 -9.94 -8.41 -9.28
N SER A 222 -10.08 -9.00 -10.46
CA SER A 222 -9.11 -8.91 -11.55
C SER A 222 -9.00 -7.50 -12.14
N ILE A 223 -10.13 -6.82 -12.34
CA ILE A 223 -10.16 -5.41 -12.81
C ILE A 223 -9.49 -4.49 -11.78
N SER A 224 -9.82 -4.61 -10.49
CA SER A 224 -9.14 -3.85 -9.43
C SER A 224 -7.62 -4.05 -9.48
N ARG A 225 -7.16 -5.30 -9.60
CA ARG A 225 -5.73 -5.63 -9.68
C ARG A 225 -5.02 -5.04 -10.90
N LEU A 226 -5.68 -4.92 -12.05
CA LEU A 226 -5.13 -4.23 -13.22
C LEU A 226 -4.80 -2.77 -12.88
N HIS A 227 -5.75 -2.04 -12.29
CA HIS A 227 -5.53 -0.66 -11.86
C HIS A 227 -4.48 -0.56 -10.73
N GLU A 228 -4.44 -1.51 -9.78
CA GLU A 228 -3.44 -1.57 -8.70
C GLU A 228 -1.99 -1.71 -9.19
N VAL A 229 -1.75 -2.30 -10.37
CA VAL A 229 -0.42 -2.33 -11.02
C VAL A 229 -0.23 -1.27 -12.11
N GLY A 230 -1.24 -0.41 -12.35
CA GLY A 230 -1.20 0.65 -13.35
C GLY A 230 -1.43 0.18 -14.80
N ILE A 231 -2.12 -0.95 -15.00
CA ILE A 231 -2.73 -1.29 -16.29
C ILE A 231 -4.11 -0.64 -16.31
N ASP A 232 -4.20 0.49 -17.01
CA ASP A 232 -5.48 1.11 -17.36
C ASP A 232 -5.86 0.69 -18.78
N LEU A 233 -7.14 0.35 -19.00
CA LEU A 233 -7.66 -0.16 -20.27
C LEU A 233 -9.04 0.46 -20.55
N PRO A 234 -9.37 0.75 -21.82
CA PRO A 234 -10.69 1.23 -22.19
C PRO A 234 -11.82 0.29 -21.71
N LYS A 235 -12.94 0.88 -21.30
CA LYS A 235 -14.05 0.15 -20.65
C LYS A 235 -14.68 -0.93 -21.53
N ASP A 236 -14.70 -0.67 -22.84
CA ASP A 236 -15.16 -1.58 -23.88
C ASP A 236 -14.17 -2.72 -24.09
N ILE A 237 -12.86 -2.46 -24.11
CA ILE A 237 -11.81 -3.50 -24.14
C ILE A 237 -11.92 -4.46 -22.95
N ILE A 238 -12.14 -3.94 -21.73
CA ILE A 238 -12.42 -4.78 -20.55
C ILE A 238 -13.70 -5.60 -20.76
N ALA A 239 -14.77 -5.00 -21.28
CA ALA A 239 -16.03 -5.70 -21.53
C ALA A 239 -15.88 -6.82 -22.58
N TYR A 240 -15.14 -6.60 -23.68
CA TYR A 240 -14.84 -7.62 -24.68
C TYR A 240 -14.05 -8.79 -24.09
N LEU A 241 -13.08 -8.52 -23.20
CA LEU A 241 -12.33 -9.55 -22.46
C LEU A 241 -13.23 -10.39 -21.53
N ILE A 242 -14.33 -9.83 -21.01
CA ILE A 242 -15.32 -10.58 -20.22
C ILE A 242 -16.26 -11.37 -21.13
N LEU A 243 -16.76 -10.77 -22.21
CA LEU A 243 -17.64 -11.42 -23.18
C LEU A 243 -16.98 -12.63 -23.84
N HIS A 244 -15.67 -12.55 -24.13
CA HIS A 244 -14.89 -13.67 -24.69
C HIS A 244 -14.77 -14.88 -23.75
N LYS A 245 -15.04 -14.72 -22.45
CA LYS A 245 -15.01 -15.82 -21.45
C LYS A 245 -16.35 -16.55 -21.34
N LEU A 246 -17.42 -16.02 -21.92
CA LEU A 246 -18.74 -16.63 -21.85
C LEU A 246 -18.84 -17.81 -22.83
N PRO A 247 -19.50 -18.92 -22.44
CA PRO A 247 -19.69 -20.07 -23.33
C PRO A 247 -20.59 -19.70 -24.51
N ALA A 248 -20.46 -20.42 -25.63
CA ALA A 248 -21.22 -20.16 -26.86
C ALA A 248 -22.76 -20.24 -26.67
N SER A 249 -23.24 -20.96 -25.65
CA SER A 249 -24.65 -20.99 -25.22
C SER A 249 -25.18 -19.64 -24.73
N MET A 250 -24.30 -18.69 -24.35
CA MET A 250 -24.66 -17.37 -23.84
C MET A 250 -24.46 -16.25 -24.87
N THR A 251 -24.33 -16.61 -26.16
CA THR A 251 -24.23 -15.68 -27.31
C THR A 251 -25.32 -14.60 -27.33
N ASN A 252 -26.54 -14.91 -26.87
CA ASN A 252 -27.63 -13.94 -26.76
C ASN A 252 -27.29 -12.74 -25.84
N ILE A 253 -26.54 -12.94 -24.75
CA ILE A 253 -26.11 -11.85 -23.86
C ILE A 253 -25.10 -10.93 -24.58
N SER A 254 -24.16 -11.52 -25.34
CA SER A 254 -23.23 -10.75 -26.17
C SER A 254 -23.98 -9.92 -27.22
N GLN A 255 -24.99 -10.49 -27.87
CA GLN A 255 -25.87 -9.78 -28.82
C GLN A 255 -26.64 -8.63 -28.14
N GLN A 256 -27.31 -8.89 -27.02
CA GLN A 256 -28.06 -7.86 -26.26
C GLN A 256 -27.19 -6.66 -25.89
N ILE A 257 -25.93 -6.90 -25.50
CA ILE A 257 -25.00 -5.84 -25.07
C ILE A 257 -24.48 -5.06 -26.28
N THR A 258 -24.00 -5.77 -27.32
CA THR A 258 -23.40 -5.17 -28.53
C THR A 258 -24.39 -4.41 -29.41
N HIS A 259 -25.70 -4.71 -29.31
CA HIS A 259 -26.77 -4.04 -30.06
C HIS A 259 -27.62 -3.10 -29.18
N SER A 260 -27.15 -2.74 -27.98
CA SER A 260 -27.81 -1.75 -27.12
C SER A 260 -27.24 -0.35 -27.33
N ASP A 261 -28.08 0.67 -27.18
CA ASP A 261 -27.65 2.10 -27.20
C ASP A 261 -26.81 2.52 -25.98
N LYS A 262 -26.33 1.56 -25.18
CA LYS A 262 -25.58 1.79 -23.95
C LYS A 262 -24.08 1.66 -24.20
N PRO A 263 -23.23 2.49 -23.54
CA PRO A 263 -21.80 2.25 -23.53
C PRO A 263 -21.48 0.84 -23.06
N ILE A 264 -20.69 0.11 -23.85
CA ILE A 264 -20.26 -1.25 -23.52
C ILE A 264 -19.21 -1.16 -22.40
N THR A 265 -19.56 -1.62 -21.18
CA THR A 265 -18.66 -1.62 -20.03
C THR A 265 -18.70 -2.94 -19.25
N ALA A 266 -17.72 -3.15 -18.38
CA ALA A 266 -17.67 -4.31 -17.49
C ALA A 266 -18.93 -4.46 -16.64
N GLU A 267 -19.45 -3.35 -16.11
CA GLU A 267 -20.66 -3.32 -15.28
C GLU A 267 -21.88 -3.80 -16.05
N LEU A 268 -22.04 -3.35 -17.30
CA LEU A 268 -23.15 -3.78 -18.17
C LEU A 268 -23.10 -5.29 -18.44
N VAL A 269 -21.93 -5.86 -18.71
CA VAL A 269 -21.76 -7.32 -18.88
C VAL A 269 -22.10 -8.05 -17.59
N LEU A 270 -21.54 -7.62 -16.45
CA LEU A 270 -21.73 -8.29 -15.16
C LEU A 270 -23.18 -8.20 -14.65
N ASP A 271 -23.91 -7.11 -14.94
CA ASP A 271 -25.32 -6.99 -14.55
C ASP A 271 -26.25 -7.82 -15.46
N HIS A 272 -25.95 -8.01 -16.75
CA HIS A 272 -26.64 -9.00 -17.59
C HIS A 272 -26.40 -10.46 -17.15
N LEU A 273 -25.29 -10.74 -16.45
CA LEU A 273 -25.02 -12.05 -15.82
C LEU A 273 -25.73 -12.21 -14.47
N ARG A 274 -26.09 -11.12 -13.78
CA ARG A 274 -26.78 -11.13 -12.49
C ARG A 274 -28.29 -11.33 -12.59
N LEU A 275 -28.90 -10.83 -13.65
CA LEU A 275 -30.34 -10.98 -13.87
C LEU A 275 -30.69 -12.45 -14.19
N PRO A 276 -31.79 -12.99 -13.65
CA PRO A 276 -32.37 -14.23 -14.18
C PRO A 276 -32.95 -13.97 -15.59
N ASP A 277 -33.01 -14.99 -16.44
CA ASP A 277 -33.37 -14.82 -17.86
C ASP A 277 -34.79 -14.25 -18.07
N SER A 278 -35.69 -14.48 -17.12
CA SER A 278 -37.05 -13.92 -17.09
C SER A 278 -37.11 -12.39 -16.97
N GLU A 279 -36.05 -11.74 -16.46
CA GLU A 279 -36.05 -10.28 -16.24
C GLU A 279 -35.27 -9.51 -17.33
N LYS A 280 -34.42 -10.19 -18.11
CA LYS A 280 -33.55 -9.56 -19.14
C LYS A 280 -34.36 -8.89 -20.25
N GLY A 281 -35.38 -9.58 -20.78
CA GLY A 281 -36.25 -9.01 -21.82
C GLY A 281 -37.07 -7.81 -21.35
N ARG A 282 -37.50 -7.81 -20.08
CA ARG A 282 -38.46 -6.83 -19.54
C ARG A 282 -37.91 -5.40 -19.36
N LYS A 283 -36.59 -5.21 -19.56
CA LYS A 283 -35.92 -3.90 -19.61
C LYS A 283 -35.56 -3.44 -21.03
N GLY A 284 -35.80 -4.26 -22.06
CA GLY A 284 -35.58 -3.89 -23.46
C GLY A 284 -36.76 -3.15 -24.11
N GLU A 285 -37.99 -3.56 -23.80
CA GLU A 285 -39.20 -3.00 -24.45
C GLU A 285 -39.66 -1.66 -23.85
N ALA A 286 -39.19 -1.31 -22.64
CA ALA A 286 -39.68 -0.16 -21.87
C ALA A 286 -39.27 1.22 -22.42
N SER A 287 -38.43 1.29 -23.44
CA SER A 287 -37.93 2.55 -24.04
C SER A 287 -38.54 2.89 -25.42
N THR A 288 -39.41 2.05 -25.98
CA THR A 288 -40.04 2.32 -27.29
C THR A 288 -41.43 2.95 -27.12
N THR A 289 -41.48 4.24 -26.79
CA THR A 289 -42.72 5.02 -26.88
C THR A 289 -43.17 5.12 -28.35
N PRO A 290 -44.37 4.64 -28.73
CA PRO A 290 -44.84 4.72 -30.11
C PRO A 290 -45.13 6.18 -30.47
N ASN A 291 -44.47 6.66 -31.53
CA ASN A 291 -44.69 7.99 -32.06
C ASN A 291 -46.11 8.05 -32.65
N LYS A 292 -46.94 8.99 -32.18
CA LYS A 292 -48.35 9.10 -32.58
C LYS A 292 -48.50 10.15 -33.68
N ALA A 293 -49.29 9.81 -34.71
CA ALA A 293 -49.65 10.70 -35.81
C ALA A 293 -50.58 11.84 -35.36
#